data_AF-A0A3L6R2R2-F1
#
_entry.id   AF-A0A3L6R2R2-F1
#
_cell.length_a   1.000
_cell.length_b   1.000
_cell.length_c   1.000
_cell.angle_alpha   90.00
_cell.angle_beta   90.00
_cell.angle_gamma   90.00
#
_symmetry.space_group_name_H-M   'P 1'
#
loop_
_entity.id
_entity.type
_entity.pdbx_description
1 polymer ?
#
loop_
_entity_poly.entity_id
_entity_poly.type
_entity_poly.pdbx_seq_one_letter_code
_entity_poly.pdbx_strand_id
1 'polypeptide(L)'
;MAAAGIRKTKMVKVEQSYIDSLLAFRAACPPRPLFTDFIDNDVVSCEQMRRCCERAAALLKKRQDEDDEILRQYEANGSAYWEVEIRDEDEE
;
A
#
# COMPACT_ATOMS: atom_id res chain seq x y z
N MET A 1 -22.33 15.72 -21.87
CA MET A 1 -20.87 15.46 -21.96
C MET A 1 -20.27 15.87 -20.63
N ALA A 2 -19.91 14.92 -19.78
CA ALA A 2 -19.23 15.22 -18.51
C ALA A 2 -17.77 15.56 -18.84
N ALA A 3 -17.31 16.73 -18.41
CA ALA A 3 -15.91 17.11 -18.49
C ALA A 3 -15.08 16.06 -17.76
N ALA A 4 -14.21 15.36 -18.49
CA ALA A 4 -13.23 14.47 -17.89
C ALA A 4 -12.23 15.37 -17.15
N GLY A 5 -12.50 15.62 -15.86
CA GLY A 5 -11.57 16.32 -14.98
C GLY A 5 -10.22 15.62 -15.06
N ILE A 6 -9.21 16.37 -15.48
CA ILE A 6 -7.83 15.90 -15.55
C ILE A 6 -7.44 15.61 -14.10
N ARG A 7 -7.23 14.33 -13.75
CA ARG A 7 -6.74 13.95 -12.43
C ARG A 7 -5.32 14.53 -12.31
N LYS A 8 -5.18 15.63 -11.57
CA LYS A 8 -3.89 16.22 -11.25
C LYS A 8 -3.27 15.42 -10.10
N THR A 9 -2.00 15.08 -10.21
CA THR A 9 -1.23 14.47 -9.14
C THR A 9 -0.09 15.39 -8.73
N LYS A 10 0.28 15.40 -7.44
CA LYS A 10 1.55 15.99 -6.96
C LYS A 10 2.38 14.96 -6.24
N MET A 11 3.69 15.07 -6.36
CA MET A 11 4.61 14.46 -5.41
C MET A 11 4.60 15.28 -4.13
N VAL A 12 4.20 14.65 -3.03
CA VAL A 12 4.33 15.20 -1.68
C VAL A 12 5.47 14.50 -0.98
N LYS A 13 6.29 15.27 -0.26
CA LYS A 13 7.30 14.67 0.61
C LYS A 13 6.62 13.91 1.74
N VAL A 14 7.01 12.67 1.94
CA VAL A 14 6.52 11.84 3.05
C VAL A 14 7.03 12.44 4.36
N GLU A 15 6.14 12.59 5.34
CA GLU A 15 6.51 13.10 6.66
C GLU A 15 7.47 12.15 7.39
N GLN A 16 8.44 12.72 8.10
CA GLN A 16 9.41 11.93 8.84
C GLN A 16 8.75 11.06 9.93
N SER A 17 7.68 11.57 10.57
CA SER A 17 6.87 10.83 11.54
C SER A 17 6.28 9.52 10.97
N TYR A 18 5.89 9.53 9.70
CA TYR A 18 5.39 8.35 9.00
C TYR A 18 6.52 7.36 8.73
N ILE A 19 7.67 7.85 8.26
CA ILE A 19 8.87 7.02 8.03
C ILE A 19 9.34 6.36 9.33
N ASP A 20 9.39 7.11 10.43
CA ASP A 20 9.77 6.59 11.74
C ASP A 20 8.78 5.51 12.22
N SER A 21 7.48 5.73 11.99
CA SER A 21 6.44 4.76 12.30
C SER A 21 6.56 3.49 11.47
N LEU A 22 6.88 3.60 10.18
CA LEU A 22 7.13 2.46 9.29
C LEU A 22 8.35 1.65 9.74
N LEU A 23 9.45 2.33 10.09
CA LEU A 23 10.66 1.68 10.60
C LEU A 23 10.38 0.93 11.91
N ALA A 24 9.66 1.57 12.84
CA ALA A 24 9.25 0.95 14.09
C ALA A 24 8.31 -0.25 13.86
N PHE A 25 7.36 -0.13 12.93
CA PHE A 25 6.45 -1.20 12.56
C PHE A 25 7.19 -2.39 11.94
N ARG A 26 8.14 -2.16 11.04
CA ARG A 26 8.95 -3.22 10.42
C ARG A 26 9.82 -3.95 11.45
N ALA A 27 10.36 -3.22 12.42
CA ALA A 27 11.13 -3.79 13.51
C ALA A 27 10.25 -4.67 14.43
N ALA A 28 9.00 -4.28 14.68
CA ALA A 28 8.07 -5.02 15.52
C ALA A 28 7.39 -6.21 14.79
N CYS A 29 7.07 -6.03 13.51
CA CYS A 29 6.36 -6.96 12.65
C CYS A 29 7.11 -7.09 11.32
N PRO A 30 8.12 -7.97 11.23
CA PRO A 30 8.75 -8.27 9.96
C PRO A 30 7.69 -8.80 8.97
N PRO A 31 7.78 -8.47 7.67
CA PRO A 31 6.82 -8.89 6.67
C PRO A 31 6.69 -10.42 6.71
N ARG A 32 5.54 -10.90 7.17
CA ARG A 32 5.23 -12.34 7.18
C ARG A 32 4.92 -12.77 5.76
N PRO A 33 5.35 -13.97 5.33
CA PRO A 33 4.93 -14.53 4.06
C PRO A 33 3.39 -14.58 4.04
N LEU A 34 2.80 -13.93 3.04
CA LEU A 34 1.36 -13.98 2.80
C LEU A 34 0.98 -15.44 2.53
N PHE A 35 0.06 -15.96 3.34
CA PHE A 35 -0.41 -17.35 3.37
C PHE A 35 -0.40 -18.04 2.00
N THR A 36 0.51 -19.00 1.80
CA THR A 36 0.59 -19.80 0.56
C THR A 36 -0.19 -21.11 0.60
N ASP A 37 -0.65 -21.57 1.76
CA ASP A 37 -1.18 -22.93 1.88
C ASP A 37 -2.51 -22.96 2.64
N PHE A 38 -3.60 -22.75 1.91
CA PHE A 38 -4.93 -23.17 2.36
C PHE A 38 -5.05 -24.67 2.12
N ILE A 39 -4.97 -25.48 3.19
CA ILE A 39 -5.29 -26.92 3.13
C ILE A 39 -6.82 -27.05 3.02
N ASP A 40 -7.26 -27.40 1.81
CA ASP A 40 -8.65 -27.56 1.37
C ASP A 40 -9.29 -28.80 2.02
N ASN A 41 -10.44 -28.65 2.69
CA ASN A 41 -11.27 -29.80 3.10
C ASN A 41 -12.78 -29.61 2.83
N ASP A 42 -13.24 -28.47 2.31
CA ASP A 42 -14.67 -28.25 2.02
C ASP A 42 -14.92 -27.31 0.81
N VAL A 43 -15.22 -27.91 -0.35
CA VAL A 43 -14.96 -27.35 -1.69
C VAL A 43 -15.89 -26.19 -2.10
N VAL A 44 -17.09 -26.04 -1.52
CA VAL A 44 -18.09 -25.07 -2.01
C VAL A 44 -18.12 -23.77 -1.21
N SER A 45 -17.86 -23.82 0.10
CA SER A 45 -17.74 -22.61 0.95
C SER A 45 -16.34 -21.99 0.89
N CYS A 46 -15.32 -22.79 0.54
CA CYS A 46 -13.93 -22.33 0.45
C CYS A 46 -13.63 -21.43 -0.75
N GLU A 47 -14.38 -21.49 -1.87
CA GLU A 47 -13.97 -20.74 -3.08
C GLU A 47 -14.20 -19.22 -2.94
N GLN A 48 -15.35 -18.80 -2.40
CA GLN A 48 -15.61 -17.39 -2.12
C GLN A 48 -14.68 -16.85 -1.03
N MET A 49 -14.42 -17.65 0.00
CA MET A 49 -13.51 -17.31 1.08
C MET A 49 -12.07 -17.21 0.57
N ARG A 50 -11.61 -18.14 -0.28
CA ARG A 50 -10.30 -18.08 -0.96
C ARG A 50 -10.19 -16.81 -1.80
N ARG A 51 -11.18 -16.50 -2.64
CA ARG A 51 -11.17 -15.26 -3.45
C ARG A 51 -11.12 -14.00 -2.58
N CYS A 52 -11.82 -13.98 -1.45
CA CYS A 52 -11.76 -12.88 -0.47
C CYS A 52 -10.36 -12.78 0.17
N CYS A 53 -9.77 -13.90 0.58
CA CYS A 53 -8.42 -13.96 1.15
C CYS A 53 -7.35 -13.56 0.12
N GLU A 54 -7.46 -13.98 -1.14
CA GLU A 54 -6.55 -13.60 -2.23
C GLU A 54 -6.63 -12.10 -2.52
N ARG A 55 -7.84 -11.53 -2.56
CA ARG A 55 -8.01 -10.08 -2.72
C ARG A 55 -7.43 -9.30 -1.55
N ALA A 56 -7.67 -9.78 -0.32
CA ALA A 56 -7.09 -9.16 0.87
C ALA A 56 -5.55 -9.26 0.87
N ALA A 57 -5.00 -10.41 0.51
CA ALA A 57 -3.57 -10.62 0.37
C ALA A 57 -2.95 -9.72 -0.71
N ALA A 58 -3.62 -9.55 -1.86
CA ALA A 58 -3.17 -8.66 -2.91
C ALA A 58 -3.14 -7.19 -2.47
N LEU A 59 -4.16 -6.74 -1.72
CA LEU A 59 -4.20 -5.38 -1.15
C LEU A 59 -3.11 -5.17 -0.10
N LEU A 60 -2.90 -6.15 0.79
CA LEU A 60 -1.83 -6.11 1.78
C LEU A 60 -0.45 -6.11 1.13
N LYS A 61 -0.25 -6.94 0.10
CA LYS A 61 0.99 -6.95 -0.68
C LYS A 61 1.25 -5.60 -1.32
N LYS A 62 0.23 -5.02 -1.96
CA LYS A 62 0.36 -3.69 -2.56
C LYS A 62 0.78 -2.65 -1.53
N ARG A 63 0.14 -2.63 -0.36
CA ARG A 63 0.54 -1.75 0.75
C ARG A 63 1.99 -1.96 1.19
N GLN A 64 2.40 -3.22 1.33
CA GLN A 64 3.79 -3.54 1.67
C GLN A 64 4.78 -3.07 0.59
N ASP A 65 4.46 -3.24 -0.68
CA ASP A 65 5.28 -2.78 -1.79
C ASP A 65 5.39 -1.24 -1.81
N GLU A 66 4.29 -0.52 -1.51
CA GLU A 66 4.26 0.95 -1.38
C GLU A 66 5.17 1.42 -0.22
N ASP A 67 5.05 0.80 0.96
CA ASP A 67 5.85 1.13 2.15
C ASP A 67 7.34 0.79 1.94
N ASP A 68 7.64 -0.33 1.28
CA ASP A 68 9.00 -0.74 0.94
C ASP A 68 9.68 0.23 -0.02
N GLU A 69 8.92 0.81 -0.97
CA GLU A 69 9.43 1.83 -1.88
C GLU A 69 9.71 3.15 -1.15
N ILE A 70 8.85 3.57 -0.21
CA ILE A 70 9.09 4.74 0.65
C ILE A 70 10.37 4.56 1.45
N LEU A 71 10.55 3.39 2.08
CA LEU A 71 11.75 3.10 2.87
C LEU A 71 13.00 3.03 1.99
N ARG A 72 12.91 2.43 0.79
CA ARG A 72 14.02 2.40 -0.16
C ARG A 72 14.44 3.81 -0.59
N GLN A 73 13.50 4.69 -0.91
CA GLN A 73 13.80 6.09 -1.25
C GLN A 73 14.46 6.81 -0.08
N TYR A 74 13.95 6.59 1.14
CA TYR A 74 14.51 7.18 2.35
C TYR A 74 15.95 6.71 2.61
N GLU A 75 16.23 5.42 2.48
CA GLU A 75 17.60 4.87 2.64
C GLU A 75 18.57 5.42 1.59
N ALA A 76 18.12 5.64 0.36
CA ALA A 76 18.96 6.16 -0.72
C ALA A 76 19.21 7.68 -0.63
N ASN A 77 18.17 8.45 -0.29
CA ASN A 77 18.15 9.91 -0.46
C ASN A 77 17.93 10.70 0.84
N GLY A 78 17.75 10.03 1.98
CA GLY A 78 17.37 10.65 3.26
C GLY A 78 15.96 11.25 3.27
N SER A 79 15.17 11.02 2.22
CA SER A 79 13.79 11.48 2.09
C SER A 79 13.02 10.63 1.07
N ALA A 80 11.70 10.58 1.22
CA ALA A 80 10.81 9.85 0.32
C ALA A 80 9.69 10.76 -0.16
N TYR A 81 9.17 10.48 -1.36
CA TYR A 81 8.08 11.24 -1.97
C TYR A 81 6.99 10.29 -2.46
N TRP A 82 5.74 10.72 -2.31
CA TRP A 82 4.58 9.94 -2.72
C TRP A 82 3.66 10.75 -3.62
N GLU A 83 3.11 10.09 -4.64
CA GLU A 83 2.14 10.71 -5.54
C GLU A 83 0.75 10.75 -4.89
N VAL A 84 0.18 11.94 -4.76
CA VAL A 84 -1.16 12.17 -4.21
C VAL A 84 -2.04 12.82 -5.28
N GLU A 85 -3.21 12.23 -5.54
CA GLU A 85 -4.25 12.84 -6.36
C GLU A 85 -4.77 14.11 -5.67
N ILE A 86 -4.70 15.24 -6.36
CA ILE A 86 -5.22 16.52 -5.88
C ILE A 86 -6.55 16.76 -6.56
N ARG A 87 -7.54 17.27 -5.82
CA ARG A 87 -8.78 17.75 -6.42
C ARG A 87 -8.60 19.23 -6.73
N ASP A 88 -9.28 19.73 -7.77
CA ASP A 88 -9.17 21.14 -8.20
C ASP A 88 -9.57 22.17 -7.10
N GLU A 89 -10.05 21.72 -5.94
CA GLU A 89 -10.38 22.56 -4.76
C GLU A 89 -9.20 22.82 -3.81
N ASP A 90 -8.02 22.21 -4.03
CA ASP A 90 -6.82 22.40 -3.18
C ASP A 90 -5.79 23.39 -3.79
N GLU A 91 -6.16 24.15 -4.83
CA GLU A 91 -5.39 25.30 -5.35
C GLU A 91 -5.85 26.59 -4.64
N GLU A 92 -5.41 26.82 -3.39
CA GLU A 92 -5.45 28.15 -2.74
C GLU A 92 -4.04 28.58 -2.31
#